data_AF-A0A0Q9A417-F1
#
_entry.id   AF-A0A0Q9A417-F1
#
_cell.length_a   1.000
_cell.length_b   1.000
_cell.length_c   1.000
_cell.angle_alpha   90.00
_cell.angle_beta   90.00
_cell.angle_gamma   90.00
#
_symmetry.space_group_name_H-M   'P 1'
#
loop_
_entity.id
_entity.type
_entity.pdbx_description
1 polymer ?
#
loop_
_entity_poly.entity_id
_entity_poly.type
_entity_poly.pdbx_seq_one_letter_code
_entity_poly.pdbx_strand_id
1 'polypeptide(L)'
;MFLVEPLAPTIVRSPEIARTSGNTFGCLVRFAVANIRRRPERFVLAVLGIALAIACVTVVRTISASFAITGEDSVTDVLGDAQLWVVPAGGVHYDPDAQALIADGPAPTFSPPQEWTATRTLSGTTTLDGSLVSLRGADAVAAGRAVVGAGLADRLGIAPGATVDIGGQPLTVEISGSGQSITVPTSLASSLVGENGWWTVAAPAGEEHRRNLAGEFGTATGLPATSDPSVQPDATGPGLIYDTVGGSGPLTFEQKFSALFSGKVTSSTLGVISTIGLILGFVIAVSSFLAAVAERKREFGIMSSIGLADEVLYFFLVESGITFLTAYLVGVLGAGVAVALVIPEIATLTAWGQAAGMVAAFIPAMAIVGALVPVHRLLQQRPVDLLGGR
;
A
#
# COMPACT_ATOMS: atom_id res chain seq x y z
N MET A 1 27.18 -64.08 -70.00
CA MET A 1 26.40 -62.93 -70.47
C MET A 1 25.20 -62.85 -69.53
N PHE A 2 25.09 -61.98 -68.53
CA PHE A 2 25.58 -60.63 -68.28
C PHE A 2 26.04 -60.45 -66.82
N LEU A 3 26.90 -59.46 -66.62
CA LEU A 3 27.37 -58.93 -65.33
C LEU A 3 26.36 -57.91 -64.78
N VAL A 4 26.11 -57.96 -63.46
CA VAL A 4 25.87 -56.86 -62.48
C VAL A 4 24.94 -55.68 -62.85
N GLU A 5 23.90 -55.46 -62.04
CA GLU A 5 23.69 -54.18 -61.32
C GLU A 5 22.65 -54.31 -60.18
N PRO A 6 23.01 -54.07 -58.90
CA PRO A 6 22.04 -53.81 -57.85
C PRO A 6 21.67 -52.31 -57.84
N LEU A 7 20.41 -51.99 -58.10
CA LEU A 7 19.84 -50.65 -57.89
C LEU A 7 19.88 -50.30 -56.40
N ALA A 8 20.79 -49.40 -56.02
CA ALA A 8 20.75 -48.73 -54.73
C ALA A 8 19.58 -47.72 -54.69
N PRO A 9 18.69 -47.77 -53.70
CA PRO A 9 17.74 -46.68 -53.49
C PRO A 9 18.46 -45.51 -52.81
N THR A 10 18.77 -44.46 -53.59
CA THR A 10 19.23 -43.19 -53.04
C THR A 10 18.06 -42.46 -52.37
N ILE A 11 17.75 -42.82 -51.12
CA ILE A 11 16.94 -41.96 -50.25
C ILE A 11 17.89 -40.91 -49.69
N VAL A 12 17.99 -39.77 -50.38
CA VAL A 12 18.60 -38.57 -49.81
C VAL A 12 17.67 -38.11 -48.67
N ARG A 13 17.99 -38.50 -47.43
CA ARG A 13 17.42 -37.80 -46.26
C ARG A 13 17.86 -36.34 -46.35
N SER A 14 16.90 -35.42 -46.40
CA SER A 14 17.14 -34.00 -46.16
C SER A 14 18.00 -33.86 -44.90
N PRO A 15 19.03 -33.00 -44.89
CA PRO A 15 19.85 -32.82 -43.69
C PRO A 15 18.93 -32.36 -42.57
N GLU A 16 18.88 -33.16 -41.51
CA GLU A 16 18.21 -32.85 -40.27
C GLU A 16 18.80 -31.53 -39.76
N ILE A 17 17.99 -30.47 -39.74
CA ILE A 17 18.39 -29.15 -39.27
C ILE A 17 18.93 -29.35 -37.86
N ALA A 18 20.23 -29.14 -37.69
CA ALA A 18 20.89 -29.23 -36.40
C ALA A 18 20.16 -28.31 -35.42
N ARG A 19 19.46 -28.88 -34.43
CA ARG A 19 18.89 -28.11 -33.34
C ARG A 19 20.05 -27.59 -32.51
N THR A 20 20.45 -26.35 -32.78
CA THR A 20 21.42 -25.64 -31.96
C THR A 20 20.89 -25.63 -30.53
N SER A 21 21.58 -26.33 -29.63
CA SER A 21 21.36 -26.32 -28.17
C SER A 21 21.82 -24.96 -27.60
N GLY A 22 21.31 -23.87 -28.15
CA GLY A 22 21.45 -22.53 -27.61
C GLY A 22 20.24 -22.24 -26.73
N ASN A 23 20.44 -21.48 -25.64
CA ASN A 23 19.36 -21.02 -24.79
C ASN A 23 18.39 -20.16 -25.64
N THR A 24 17.30 -20.76 -26.14
CA THR A 24 16.32 -20.12 -27.04
C THR A 24 15.88 -18.78 -26.49
N PHE A 25 15.62 -18.72 -25.18
CA PHE A 25 15.28 -17.48 -24.47
C PHE A 25 16.35 -16.40 -24.58
N GLY A 26 17.64 -16.76 -24.43
CA GLY A 26 18.75 -15.82 -24.59
C GLY A 26 18.87 -15.25 -26.01
N CYS A 27 18.51 -16.04 -27.03
CA CYS A 27 18.44 -15.56 -28.41
C CYS A 27 17.30 -14.56 -28.60
N LEU A 28 16.11 -14.85 -28.07
CA LEU A 28 14.96 -13.95 -28.08
C LEU A 28 15.29 -12.61 -27.40
N VAL A 29 15.93 -12.65 -26.22
CA VAL A 29 16.32 -11.45 -25.47
C VAL A 29 17.37 -10.64 -26.24
N ARG A 30 18.42 -11.26 -26.78
CA ARG A 30 19.43 -10.55 -27.59
C ARG A 30 18.81 -9.88 -28.82
N PHE A 31 17.87 -10.57 -29.48
CA PHE A 31 17.16 -10.02 -30.62
C PHE A 31 16.29 -8.81 -30.20
N ALA A 32 15.50 -8.94 -29.13
CA ALA A 32 14.68 -7.86 -28.60
C ALA A 32 15.52 -6.64 -28.20
N VAL A 33 16.64 -6.83 -27.51
CA VAL A 33 17.56 -5.74 -27.13
C VAL A 33 18.19 -5.08 -28.36
N ALA A 34 18.61 -5.87 -29.35
CA ALA A 34 19.14 -5.32 -30.59
C ALA A 34 18.09 -4.46 -31.33
N ASN A 35 16.83 -4.87 -31.29
CA ASN A 35 15.73 -4.15 -31.89
C ASN A 35 15.43 -2.82 -31.16
N ILE A 36 15.39 -2.85 -29.83
CA ILE A 36 15.24 -1.65 -28.98
C ILE A 36 16.35 -0.63 -29.28
N ARG A 37 17.60 -1.09 -29.39
CA ARG A 37 18.76 -0.23 -29.71
C ARG A 37 18.69 0.42 -31.10
N ARG A 38 17.96 -0.18 -32.06
CA ARG A 38 17.78 0.40 -33.40
C ARG A 38 16.80 1.57 -33.41
N ARG A 39 15.86 1.63 -32.45
CA ARG A 39 14.84 2.69 -32.35
C ARG A 39 14.69 3.17 -30.89
N PRO A 40 15.73 3.82 -30.32
CA PRO A 40 15.75 4.17 -28.90
C PRO A 40 14.68 5.20 -28.54
N GLU A 41 14.37 6.15 -29.42
CA GLU A 41 13.38 7.20 -29.19
C GLU A 41 12.00 6.62 -28.85
N ARG A 42 11.56 5.63 -29.63
CA ARG A 42 10.27 4.98 -29.42
C ARG A 42 10.23 4.22 -28.10
N PHE A 43 11.30 3.50 -27.79
CA PHE A 43 11.42 2.77 -26.54
C PHE A 43 11.36 3.72 -25.35
N VAL A 44 12.11 4.82 -25.40
CA VAL A 44 12.12 5.84 -24.33
C VAL A 44 10.74 6.48 -24.16
N LEU A 45 10.06 6.88 -25.24
CA LEU A 45 8.72 7.47 -25.16
C LEU A 45 7.69 6.48 -24.58
N ALA A 46 7.74 5.21 -24.98
CA ALA A 46 6.86 4.18 -24.43
C ALA A 46 7.14 3.92 -22.95
N VAL A 47 8.42 3.78 -22.58
CA VAL A 47 8.85 3.58 -21.20
C VAL A 47 8.45 4.76 -20.32
N LEU A 48 8.67 6.01 -20.75
CA LEU A 48 8.32 7.20 -19.98
C LEU A 48 6.80 7.34 -19.78
N GLY A 49 5.99 7.10 -20.82
CA GLY A 49 4.54 7.17 -20.71
C GLY A 49 3.97 6.13 -19.71
N ILE A 50 4.46 4.90 -19.79
CA ILE A 50 4.06 3.82 -18.87
C ILE A 50 4.60 4.09 -17.46
N ALA A 51 5.88 4.48 -17.35
CA ALA A 51 6.53 4.76 -16.08
C ALA A 51 5.86 5.92 -15.34
N LEU A 52 5.41 6.97 -16.04
CA LEU A 52 4.66 8.06 -15.45
C LEU A 52 3.32 7.59 -14.85
N ALA A 53 2.58 6.75 -15.57
CA ALA A 53 1.34 6.15 -15.06
C ALA A 53 1.60 5.31 -13.80
N ILE A 54 2.60 4.44 -13.87
CA ILE A 54 3.03 3.60 -12.75
C ILE A 54 3.46 4.47 -11.58
N ALA A 55 4.21 5.54 -11.83
CA ALA A 55 4.67 6.45 -10.80
C ALA A 55 3.48 7.14 -10.10
N CYS A 56 2.53 7.70 -10.85
CA CYS A 56 1.35 8.33 -10.27
C CYS A 56 0.56 7.38 -9.36
N VAL A 57 0.32 6.14 -9.80
CA VAL A 57 -0.39 5.14 -8.99
C VAL A 57 0.44 4.73 -7.78
N THR A 58 1.74 4.50 -7.98
CA THR A 58 2.63 4.07 -6.90
C THR A 58 2.75 5.14 -5.83
N VAL A 59 2.84 6.43 -6.19
CA VAL A 59 2.85 7.56 -5.24
C VAL A 59 1.58 7.53 -4.38
N VAL A 60 0.40 7.53 -5.01
CA VAL A 60 -0.87 7.58 -4.26
C VAL A 60 -1.07 6.33 -3.41
N ARG A 61 -0.68 5.15 -3.91
CA ARG A 61 -0.75 3.90 -3.15
C ARG A 61 0.24 3.84 -2.00
N THR A 62 1.43 4.41 -2.17
CA THR A 62 2.42 4.54 -1.09
C THR A 62 1.85 5.43 0.01
N ILE A 63 1.33 6.61 -0.34
CA ILE A 63 0.67 7.52 0.62
C ILE A 63 -0.46 6.78 1.33
N SER A 64 -1.36 6.14 0.58
CA SER A 64 -2.50 5.40 1.14
C SER A 64 -2.07 4.27 2.10
N ALA A 65 -1.02 3.52 1.75
CA ALA A 65 -0.46 2.47 2.61
C ALA A 65 0.19 3.04 3.87
N SER A 66 0.93 4.15 3.77
CA SER A 66 1.50 4.83 4.94
C SER A 66 0.42 5.32 5.91
N PHE A 67 -0.67 5.88 5.40
CA PHE A 67 -1.81 6.28 6.23
C PHE A 67 -2.52 5.08 6.87
N ALA A 68 -2.60 3.93 6.18
CA ALA A 68 -3.10 2.70 6.81
C ALA A 68 -2.18 2.22 7.93
N ILE A 69 -0.87 2.10 7.68
CA ILE A 69 0.11 1.64 8.69
C ILE A 69 0.08 2.56 9.90
N THR A 70 0.08 3.87 9.67
CA THR A 70 0.02 4.88 10.74
C THR A 70 -1.28 4.78 11.53
N GLY A 71 -2.41 4.54 10.85
CA GLY A 71 -3.70 4.29 11.51
C GLY A 71 -3.68 3.03 12.37
N GLU A 72 -3.05 1.96 11.90
CA GLU A 72 -2.93 0.68 12.61
C GLU A 72 -2.10 0.87 13.87
N ASP A 73 -0.89 1.40 13.70
CA ASP A 73 0.04 1.68 14.79
C ASP A 73 -0.56 2.62 15.83
N SER A 74 -1.32 3.64 15.41
CA SER A 74 -1.99 4.57 16.32
C SER A 74 -3.07 3.88 17.15
N VAL A 75 -3.85 2.99 16.55
CA VAL A 75 -4.86 2.22 17.29
C VAL A 75 -4.20 1.21 18.21
N THR A 76 -3.17 0.50 17.77
CA THR A 76 -2.40 -0.43 18.61
C THR A 76 -1.78 0.28 19.81
N ASP A 77 -1.24 1.49 19.62
CA ASP A 77 -0.70 2.32 20.70
C ASP A 77 -1.77 2.78 21.70
N VAL A 78 -3.03 2.90 21.27
CA VAL A 78 -4.16 3.22 22.16
C VAL A 78 -4.68 1.98 22.87
N LEU A 79 -4.93 0.89 22.14
CA LEU A 79 -5.58 -0.31 22.66
C LEU A 79 -4.66 -1.13 23.54
N GLY A 80 -3.39 -1.30 23.15
CA GLY A 80 -2.54 -2.34 23.72
C GLY A 80 -3.25 -3.70 23.68
N ASP A 81 -3.43 -4.31 24.85
CA ASP A 81 -4.13 -5.58 25.02
C ASP A 81 -5.62 -5.44 25.40
N ALA A 82 -6.20 -4.24 25.29
CA ALA A 82 -7.60 -4.01 25.67
C ALA A 82 -8.59 -4.56 24.64
N GLN A 83 -9.68 -5.16 25.12
CA GLN A 83 -10.70 -5.75 24.26
C GLN A 83 -11.75 -4.74 23.79
N LEU A 84 -12.00 -3.68 24.56
CA LEU A 84 -12.95 -2.63 24.19
C LEU A 84 -12.32 -1.25 24.27
N TRP A 85 -12.77 -0.37 23.39
CA TRP A 85 -12.38 1.05 23.39
C TRP A 85 -13.61 1.94 23.46
N VAL A 86 -13.72 2.71 24.53
CA VAL A 86 -14.86 3.60 24.78
C VAL A 86 -14.45 5.02 24.45
N VAL A 87 -15.00 5.54 23.35
CA VAL A 87 -14.66 6.86 22.81
C VAL A 87 -15.72 7.90 23.18
N PRO A 88 -15.36 9.20 23.26
CA PRO A 88 -16.30 10.26 23.61
C PRO A 88 -17.33 10.49 22.50
N ALA A 89 -18.36 11.29 22.80
CA ALA A 89 -19.45 11.61 21.87
C ALA A 89 -18.97 12.32 20.59
N GLY A 90 -17.91 13.13 20.67
CA GLY A 90 -17.28 13.70 19.47
C GLY A 90 -16.35 12.74 18.74
N GLY A 91 -16.08 11.56 19.32
CA GLY A 91 -15.21 10.54 18.76
C GLY A 91 -13.72 10.81 18.95
N VAL A 92 -12.95 10.35 17.98
CA VAL A 92 -11.49 10.48 17.97
C VAL A 92 -11.06 10.79 16.54
N HIS A 93 -10.02 11.60 16.41
CA HIS A 93 -9.39 11.88 15.13
C HIS A 93 -7.88 11.65 15.22
N TYR A 94 -7.28 11.35 14.09
CA TYR A 94 -5.83 11.38 13.96
C TYR A 94 -5.40 12.81 13.64
N ASP A 95 -4.54 13.38 14.48
CA ASP A 95 -3.93 14.68 14.25
C ASP A 95 -2.59 14.48 13.51
N PRO A 96 -2.41 15.00 12.29
CA PRO A 96 -1.21 14.80 11.50
C PRO A 96 0.03 15.52 12.06
N ASP A 97 -0.15 16.61 12.79
CA ASP A 97 0.97 17.38 13.38
C ASP A 97 1.45 16.71 14.68
N ALA A 98 0.52 16.22 15.49
CA ALA A 98 0.84 15.41 16.66
C ALA A 98 1.28 13.98 16.30
N GLN A 99 0.87 13.48 15.14
CA GLN A 99 1.04 12.11 14.63
C GLN A 99 0.43 11.02 15.53
N ALA A 100 -0.73 11.30 16.12
CA ALA A 100 -1.40 10.38 17.04
C ALA A 100 -2.92 10.62 17.07
N LEU A 101 -3.65 9.65 17.64
CA LEU A 101 -5.08 9.77 17.92
C LEU A 101 -5.34 10.71 19.10
N ILE A 102 -6.27 11.64 18.90
CA ILE A 102 -6.71 12.66 19.86
C ILE A 102 -8.21 12.50 20.13
N ALA A 103 -8.61 12.71 21.38
CA ALA A 103 -10.01 12.64 21.79
C ALA A 103 -10.76 13.93 21.44
N ASP A 104 -11.93 13.80 20.80
CA ASP A 104 -12.81 14.91 20.46
C ASP A 104 -13.87 15.13 21.54
N GLY A 105 -13.41 15.33 22.77
CA GLY A 105 -14.28 15.66 23.90
C GLY A 105 -14.06 14.79 25.14
N PRO A 106 -14.85 15.04 26.19
CA PRO A 106 -14.65 14.45 27.51
C PRO A 106 -14.88 12.94 27.48
N ALA A 107 -14.01 12.20 28.18
CA ALA A 107 -14.15 10.76 28.31
C ALA A 107 -15.55 10.39 28.85
N PRO A 108 -16.23 9.37 28.28
CA PRO A 108 -17.54 8.93 28.75
C PRO A 108 -17.57 8.64 30.24
N THR A 109 -18.67 9.00 30.90
CA THR A 109 -18.90 8.72 32.32
C THR A 109 -19.74 7.47 32.47
N PHE A 110 -19.19 6.44 33.09
CA PHE A 110 -19.88 5.19 33.41
C PHE A 110 -19.25 4.53 34.64
N SER A 111 -19.94 3.54 35.21
CA SER A 111 -19.38 2.68 36.25
C SER A 111 -19.03 1.32 35.63
N PRO A 112 -17.74 0.92 35.63
CA PRO A 112 -17.38 -0.38 35.07
C PRO A 112 -18.00 -1.52 35.91
N PRO A 113 -18.56 -2.55 35.27
CA PRO A 113 -19.04 -3.74 35.98
C PRO A 113 -17.92 -4.42 36.77
N GLN A 114 -18.31 -5.19 37.79
CA GLN A 114 -17.36 -5.93 38.64
C GLN A 114 -16.51 -6.87 37.78
N GLU A 115 -15.22 -7.02 38.11
CA GLU A 115 -14.24 -7.88 37.42
C GLU A 115 -13.72 -7.35 36.07
N TRP A 116 -14.28 -6.26 35.55
CA TRP A 116 -13.75 -5.57 34.38
C TRP A 116 -12.71 -4.53 34.79
N THR A 117 -11.64 -4.38 34.01
CA THR A 117 -10.63 -3.35 34.25
C THR A 117 -10.79 -2.26 33.20
N ALA A 118 -11.27 -1.08 33.60
CA ALA A 118 -11.36 0.09 32.74
C ALA A 118 -10.27 1.11 33.12
N THR A 119 -9.44 1.49 32.15
CA THR A 119 -8.37 2.47 32.32
C THR A 119 -8.72 3.74 31.56
N ARG A 120 -8.79 4.87 32.27
CA ARG A 120 -9.03 6.17 31.65
C ARG A 120 -7.72 6.72 31.12
N THR A 121 -7.72 7.18 29.89
CA THR A 121 -6.62 7.96 29.32
C THR A 121 -7.15 9.34 28.96
N LEU A 122 -6.64 10.37 29.64
CA LEU A 122 -6.85 11.74 29.17
C LEU A 122 -6.05 11.93 27.88
N SER A 123 -6.59 12.65 26.91
CA SER A 123 -5.98 12.84 25.60
C SER A 123 -6.25 14.23 25.06
N GLY A 124 -5.19 14.84 24.54
CA GLY A 124 -5.24 16.12 23.85
C GLY A 124 -3.87 16.42 23.25
N THR A 125 -3.64 17.69 22.93
CA THR A 125 -2.35 18.15 22.40
C THR A 125 -1.70 19.16 23.32
N THR A 126 -0.38 19.22 23.28
CA THR A 126 0.40 20.27 23.90
C THR A 126 1.60 20.61 23.01
N THR A 127 2.36 21.63 23.39
CA THR A 127 3.55 22.03 22.65
C THR A 127 4.80 21.65 23.43
N LEU A 128 5.73 20.97 22.77
CA LEU A 128 7.06 20.66 23.30
C LEU A 128 8.11 21.18 22.29
N ASP A 129 8.95 22.11 22.73
CA ASP A 129 9.98 22.77 21.90
C ASP A 129 9.45 23.33 20.56
N GLY A 130 8.25 23.92 20.60
CA GLY A 130 7.58 24.50 19.43
C GLY A 130 6.89 23.47 18.51
N SER A 131 6.99 22.18 18.82
CA SER A 131 6.31 21.10 18.09
C SER A 131 5.02 20.69 18.79
N LEU A 132 3.95 20.45 18.01
CA LEU A 132 2.71 19.90 18.55
C LEU A 132 2.92 18.41 18.88
N VAL A 133 2.53 17.98 20.07
CA VAL A 133 2.67 16.59 20.53
C VAL A 133 1.37 16.11 21.16
N SER A 134 1.09 14.81 21.04
CA SER A 134 -0.02 14.18 21.74
C SER A 134 0.32 14.02 23.21
N LEU A 135 -0.47 14.67 24.07
CA LEU A 135 -0.38 14.55 25.51
C LEU A 135 -1.42 13.54 26.01
N ARG A 136 -0.96 12.55 26.77
CA ARG A 136 -1.82 11.58 27.44
C ARG A 136 -1.69 11.66 28.96
N GLY A 137 -2.77 11.37 29.67
CA GLY A 137 -2.78 11.25 31.13
C GLY A 137 -2.96 9.82 31.59
N ALA A 138 -2.11 9.35 32.52
CA ALA A 138 -2.27 8.05 33.15
C ALA A 138 -1.89 8.07 34.64
N ASP A 139 -2.69 7.39 35.46
CA ASP A 139 -2.49 7.33 36.92
C ASP A 139 -1.23 6.53 37.31
N ALA A 140 -0.78 5.63 36.44
CA ALA A 140 0.44 4.84 36.64
C ALA A 140 1.74 5.67 36.53
N VAL A 141 1.69 6.87 35.92
CA VAL A 141 2.87 7.72 35.77
C VAL A 141 3.11 8.52 37.05
N ALA A 142 4.28 8.30 37.65
CA ALA A 142 4.67 9.00 38.88
C ALA A 142 4.88 10.50 38.65
N ALA A 143 4.59 11.31 39.68
CA ALA A 143 4.86 12.75 39.65
C ALA A 143 6.33 13.05 39.32
N GLY A 144 6.55 14.07 38.47
CA GLY A 144 7.89 14.44 38.01
C GLY A 144 8.47 13.54 36.91
N ARG A 145 7.70 12.58 36.39
CA ARG A 145 8.09 11.74 35.25
C ARG A 145 7.14 11.93 34.07
N ALA A 146 7.67 11.65 32.89
CA ALA A 146 6.91 11.51 31.66
C ALA A 146 7.35 10.23 30.95
N VAL A 147 6.40 9.48 30.41
CA VAL A 147 6.67 8.33 29.54
C VAL A 147 6.52 8.81 28.10
N VAL A 148 7.59 8.75 27.32
CA VAL A 148 7.63 9.19 25.93
C VAL A 148 7.70 7.97 25.02
N GLY A 149 6.80 7.87 24.05
CA GLY A 149 6.87 6.83 23.03
C GLY A 149 8.14 6.96 22.19
N ALA A 150 8.73 5.82 21.80
CA ALA A 150 9.98 5.82 21.03
C ALA A 150 9.89 6.65 19.73
N GLY A 151 8.73 6.62 19.05
CA GLY A 151 8.50 7.41 17.85
C GLY A 151 8.58 8.92 18.10
N LEU A 152 8.00 9.41 19.21
CA LEU A 152 8.10 10.82 19.60
C LEU A 152 9.53 11.19 20.01
N ALA A 153 10.21 10.30 20.74
CA ALA A 153 11.58 10.51 21.18
C ALA A 153 12.54 10.65 19.99
N ASP A 154 12.44 9.77 18.99
CA ASP A 154 13.23 9.86 17.76
C ASP A 154 12.93 11.13 16.97
N ARG A 155 11.63 11.52 16.89
CA ARG A 155 11.18 12.71 16.16
C ARG A 155 11.74 14.01 16.75
N LEU A 156 11.81 14.10 18.07
CA LEU A 156 12.28 15.30 18.79
C LEU A 156 13.72 15.19 19.30
N GLY A 157 14.40 14.06 19.07
CA GLY A 157 15.77 13.83 19.56
C GLY A 157 15.86 13.75 21.09
N ILE A 158 14.82 13.24 21.76
CA ILE A 158 14.75 13.13 23.22
C ILE A 158 15.47 11.85 23.67
N ALA A 159 16.50 12.01 24.50
CA ALA A 159 17.23 10.87 25.07
C ALA A 159 16.54 10.31 26.33
N PRO A 160 16.70 9.00 26.65
CA PRO A 160 16.29 8.45 27.93
C PRO A 160 16.90 9.24 29.10
N GLY A 161 16.09 9.57 30.10
CA GLY A 161 16.51 10.35 31.26
C GLY A 161 16.67 11.86 31.01
N ALA A 162 16.39 12.35 29.80
CA ALA A 162 16.31 13.78 29.53
C ALA A 162 15.20 14.43 30.38
N THR A 163 15.29 15.75 30.56
CA THR A 163 14.22 16.53 31.19
C THR A 163 13.49 17.32 30.12
N VAL A 164 12.16 17.20 30.09
CA VAL A 164 11.27 17.96 29.21
C VAL A 164 10.37 18.86 30.05
N ASP A 165 10.03 20.03 29.54
CA ASP A 165 9.06 20.93 30.18
C ASP A 165 7.68 20.72 29.55
N ILE A 166 6.71 20.33 30.37
CA ILE A 166 5.31 20.19 29.96
C ILE A 166 4.46 21.04 30.89
N GLY A 167 3.85 22.10 30.34
CA GLY A 167 2.99 22.99 31.13
C GLY A 167 3.72 23.76 32.22
N GLY A 168 5.02 24.05 32.05
CA GLY A 168 5.86 24.71 33.06
C GLY A 168 6.37 23.76 34.15
N GLN A 169 6.24 22.45 33.96
CA GLN A 169 6.73 21.44 34.90
C GLN A 169 7.87 20.63 34.27
N PRO A 170 9.06 20.57 34.90
CA PRO A 170 10.15 19.74 34.43
C PRO A 170 9.86 18.27 34.78
N LEU A 171 9.85 17.41 33.76
CA LEU A 171 9.59 15.98 33.87
C LEU A 171 10.78 15.18 33.37
N THR A 172 11.18 14.16 34.14
CA THR A 172 12.21 13.21 33.70
C THR A 172 11.60 12.19 32.75
N VAL A 173 12.22 12.04 31.57
CA VAL A 173 11.74 11.18 30.50
C VAL A 173 12.15 9.73 30.70
N GLU A 174 11.17 8.84 30.63
CA GLU A 174 11.33 7.42 30.41
C GLU A 174 10.82 7.08 29.00
N ILE A 175 11.59 6.34 28.21
CA ILE A 175 11.15 5.94 26.88
C ILE A 175 10.50 4.56 26.97
N SER A 176 9.23 4.46 26.57
CA SER A 176 8.48 3.19 26.55
C SER A 176 7.39 3.21 25.49
N GLY A 177 7.09 2.06 24.91
CA GLY A 177 6.18 1.94 23.78
C GLY A 177 6.76 2.49 22.46
N SER A 178 6.05 2.25 21.36
CA SER A 178 6.45 2.69 20.01
C SER A 178 5.74 3.96 19.54
N GLY A 179 4.77 4.47 20.30
CA GLY A 179 3.90 5.56 19.88
C GLY A 179 4.53 6.94 19.73
N GLN A 180 3.68 7.89 19.33
CA GLN A 180 4.00 9.32 19.13
C GLN A 180 3.48 10.21 20.27
N SER A 181 3.14 9.61 21.41
CA SER A 181 2.56 10.32 22.56
C SER A 181 3.56 10.50 23.71
N ILE A 182 3.33 11.55 24.50
CA ILE A 182 3.93 11.74 25.81
C ILE A 182 2.85 11.55 26.87
N THR A 183 3.07 10.62 27.79
CA THR A 183 2.16 10.30 28.88
C THR A 183 2.68 10.89 30.18
N VAL A 184 1.85 11.69 30.86
CA VAL A 184 2.16 12.39 32.10
C VAL A 184 1.16 11.99 33.20
N PRO A 185 1.41 12.36 34.48
CA PRO A 185 0.44 12.12 35.54
C PRO A 185 -0.92 12.76 35.21
N THR A 186 -2.01 12.07 35.53
CA THR A 186 -3.39 12.51 35.23
C THR A 186 -3.69 13.92 35.72
N SER A 187 -3.16 14.33 36.86
CA SER A 187 -3.33 15.69 37.39
C SER A 187 -2.74 16.78 36.48
N LEU A 188 -1.57 16.51 35.88
CA LEU A 188 -0.95 17.44 34.94
C LEU A 188 -1.70 17.42 33.61
N ALA A 189 -2.05 16.24 33.10
CA ALA A 189 -2.84 16.12 31.88
C ALA A 189 -4.19 16.85 31.98
N SER A 190 -4.94 16.66 33.07
CA SER A 190 -6.22 17.36 33.29
C SER A 190 -6.06 18.88 33.30
N SER A 191 -4.95 19.40 33.84
CA SER A 191 -4.69 20.85 33.83
C SER A 191 -4.41 21.44 32.43
N LEU A 192 -3.95 20.61 31.48
CA LEU A 192 -3.53 21.04 30.14
C LEU A 192 -4.59 20.74 29.07
N VAL A 193 -5.21 19.57 29.12
CA VAL A 193 -6.15 19.09 28.10
C VAL A 193 -7.57 18.88 28.64
N GLY A 194 -7.81 19.19 29.91
CA GLY A 194 -9.10 19.02 30.55
C GLY A 194 -9.51 17.56 30.70
N GLU A 195 -10.80 17.30 30.57
CA GLU A 195 -11.39 15.96 30.76
C GLU A 195 -11.45 15.15 29.46
N ASN A 196 -10.88 15.69 28.37
CA ASN A 196 -10.84 15.03 27.07
C ASN A 196 -10.11 13.71 27.17
N GLY A 197 -10.68 12.65 26.58
CA GLY A 197 -10.08 11.33 26.68
C GLY A 197 -11.00 10.19 26.24
N TRP A 198 -10.52 8.99 26.49
CA TRP A 198 -11.24 7.73 26.22
C TRP A 198 -10.96 6.73 27.34
N TRP A 199 -11.62 5.58 27.25
CA TRP A 199 -11.31 4.43 28.11
C TRP A 199 -10.87 3.23 27.27
N THR A 200 -9.86 2.52 27.75
CA THR A 200 -9.58 1.16 27.31
C THR A 200 -10.12 0.20 28.37
N VAL A 201 -10.73 -0.90 27.93
CA VAL A 201 -11.34 -1.87 28.84
C VAL A 201 -10.80 -3.25 28.55
N ALA A 202 -10.20 -3.86 29.58
CA ALA A 202 -9.83 -5.25 29.57
C ALA A 202 -10.97 -6.11 30.14
N ALA A 203 -11.27 -7.20 29.42
CA ALA A 203 -12.23 -8.20 29.83
C ALA A 203 -11.77 -8.95 31.10
N PRO A 204 -12.69 -9.61 31.81
CA PRO A 204 -12.34 -10.53 32.88
C PRO A 204 -11.35 -11.61 32.39
N ALA A 205 -10.47 -12.06 33.29
CA ALA A 205 -9.43 -13.02 32.94
C ALA A 205 -10.01 -14.32 32.37
N GLY A 206 -9.51 -14.75 31.21
CA GLY A 206 -9.98 -15.93 30.49
C GLY A 206 -11.14 -15.68 29.52
N GLU A 207 -11.67 -14.46 29.47
CA GLU A 207 -12.76 -14.06 28.59
C GLU A 207 -12.33 -13.16 27.42
N GLU A 208 -11.03 -12.91 27.26
CA GLU A 208 -10.46 -11.90 26.36
C GLU A 208 -10.84 -12.12 24.89
N HIS A 209 -11.20 -13.35 24.51
CA HIS A 209 -11.53 -13.75 23.15
C HIS A 209 -13.04 -13.89 22.90
N ARG A 210 -13.88 -13.55 23.89
CA ARG A 210 -15.33 -13.63 23.73
C ARG A 210 -15.83 -12.55 22.78
N ARG A 211 -16.67 -12.95 21.82
CA ARG A 211 -17.21 -12.03 20.79
C ARG A 211 -18.44 -11.23 21.24
N ASN A 212 -18.92 -11.44 22.46
CA ASN A 212 -20.10 -10.77 23.01
C ASN A 212 -19.77 -9.74 24.11
N LEU A 213 -18.48 -9.45 24.32
CA LEU A 213 -17.99 -8.56 25.37
C LEU A 213 -18.64 -7.18 25.30
N ALA A 214 -18.72 -6.59 24.10
CA ALA A 214 -19.26 -5.25 23.93
C ALA A 214 -20.77 -5.18 24.22
N GLY A 215 -21.52 -6.24 23.93
CA GLY A 215 -22.95 -6.30 24.26
C GLY A 215 -23.18 -6.40 25.77
N GLU A 216 -22.36 -7.18 26.47
CA GLU A 216 -22.41 -7.32 27.93
C GLU A 216 -22.02 -6.01 28.63
N PHE A 217 -20.88 -5.44 28.24
CA PHE A 217 -20.38 -4.19 28.79
C PHE A 217 -21.31 -3.02 28.47
N GLY A 218 -21.85 -2.95 27.24
CA GLY A 218 -22.82 -1.94 26.82
C GLY A 218 -24.14 -2.02 27.60
N THR A 219 -24.62 -3.23 27.90
CA THR A 219 -25.84 -3.41 28.74
C THR A 219 -25.59 -2.95 30.18
N ALA A 220 -24.41 -3.21 30.73
CA ALA A 220 -24.06 -2.80 32.09
C ALA A 220 -23.83 -1.28 32.23
N THR A 221 -23.29 -0.64 31.19
CA THR A 221 -22.92 0.80 31.21
C THR A 221 -23.96 1.72 30.58
N GLY A 222 -24.90 1.17 29.81
CA GLY A 222 -25.87 1.94 29.03
C GLY A 222 -25.30 2.59 27.77
N LEU A 223 -24.06 2.24 27.38
CA LEU A 223 -23.41 2.81 26.20
C LEU A 223 -23.72 1.98 24.94
N PRO A 224 -23.93 2.64 23.78
CA PRO A 224 -24.04 1.93 22.52
C PRO A 224 -22.70 1.27 22.16
N ALA A 225 -22.76 0.15 21.45
CA ALA A 225 -21.59 -0.62 21.07
C ALA A 225 -21.63 -1.06 19.60
N THR A 226 -20.47 -1.11 18.97
CA THR A 226 -20.29 -1.56 17.58
C THR A 226 -18.93 -2.21 17.38
N SER A 227 -18.83 -3.18 16.47
CA SER A 227 -17.55 -3.74 15.99
C SER A 227 -17.12 -3.13 14.64
N ASP A 228 -17.94 -2.23 14.10
CA ASP A 228 -17.67 -1.53 12.85
C ASP A 228 -17.03 -0.16 13.14
N PRO A 229 -15.74 0.04 12.83
CA PRO A 229 -15.05 1.30 13.08
C PRO A 229 -15.55 2.46 12.20
N SER A 230 -16.37 2.20 11.17
CA SER A 230 -16.95 3.25 10.33
C SER A 230 -18.13 3.97 10.98
N VAL A 231 -18.72 3.36 12.02
CA VAL A 231 -19.80 3.97 12.80
C VAL A 231 -19.21 5.04 13.69
N GLN A 232 -19.67 6.28 13.51
CA GLN A 232 -19.30 7.40 14.36
C GLN A 232 -20.21 7.47 15.59
N PRO A 233 -19.70 7.94 16.75
CA PRO A 233 -20.54 8.20 17.91
C PRO A 233 -21.60 9.27 17.59
N ASP A 234 -22.73 9.21 18.29
CA ASP A 234 -23.70 10.32 18.28
C ASP A 234 -23.09 11.51 19.04
N ALA A 235 -22.96 12.65 18.35
CA ALA A 235 -22.40 13.88 18.90
C ALA A 235 -23.15 14.41 20.14
N THR A 236 -24.41 14.01 20.31
CA THR A 236 -25.25 14.34 21.48
C THR A 236 -25.41 13.18 22.47
N GLY A 237 -24.83 12.02 22.14
CA GLY A 237 -24.92 10.79 22.92
C GLY A 237 -23.90 10.70 24.05
N PRO A 238 -23.88 9.58 24.78
CA PRO A 238 -23.00 9.36 25.93
C PRO A 238 -21.58 8.88 25.54
N GLY A 239 -21.29 8.69 24.25
CA GLY A 239 -20.09 8.02 23.73
C GLY A 239 -20.42 6.72 23.01
N LEU A 240 -19.40 5.97 22.61
CA LEU A 240 -19.54 4.72 21.84
C LEU A 240 -18.46 3.71 22.27
N ILE A 241 -18.85 2.44 22.36
CA ILE A 241 -17.93 1.32 22.56
C ILE A 241 -17.56 0.73 21.20
N TYR A 242 -16.28 0.71 20.87
CA TYR A 242 -15.72 -0.13 19.83
C TYR A 242 -15.32 -1.49 20.39
N ASP A 243 -15.89 -2.54 19.80
CA ASP A 243 -15.54 -3.94 20.06
C ASP A 243 -14.36 -4.35 19.18
N THR A 244 -13.20 -4.57 19.80
CA THR A 244 -11.95 -4.86 19.06
C THR A 244 -11.80 -6.35 18.75
N VAL A 245 -12.50 -7.21 19.53
CA VAL A 245 -12.46 -8.67 19.45
C VAL A 245 -13.62 -9.21 18.60
N GLY A 246 -14.75 -8.53 18.66
CA GLY A 246 -15.98 -8.90 17.97
C GLY A 246 -15.98 -8.63 16.47
N GLY A 247 -17.18 -8.71 15.90
CA GLY A 247 -17.41 -8.52 14.47
C GLY A 247 -17.19 -9.77 13.61
N SER A 248 -17.52 -9.65 12.33
CA SER A 248 -17.37 -10.71 11.34
C SER A 248 -16.19 -10.43 10.40
N GLY A 249 -15.63 -11.51 9.85
CA GLY A 249 -14.54 -11.45 8.87
C GLY A 249 -13.15 -11.80 9.42
N PRO A 250 -12.15 -11.88 8.52
CA PRO A 250 -10.78 -12.28 8.85
C PRO A 250 -9.88 -11.14 9.34
N LEU A 251 -10.33 -9.89 9.24
CA LEU A 251 -9.54 -8.70 9.59
C LEU A 251 -9.76 -8.30 11.06
N THR A 252 -8.69 -7.89 11.73
CA THR A 252 -8.75 -7.34 13.09
C THR A 252 -9.37 -5.94 13.09
N PHE A 253 -9.73 -5.42 14.26
CA PHE A 253 -10.31 -4.08 14.38
C PHE A 253 -9.34 -2.99 13.91
N GLU A 254 -8.07 -3.10 14.27
CA GLU A 254 -6.99 -2.18 13.87
C GLU A 254 -6.89 -2.13 12.35
N GLN A 255 -6.91 -3.30 11.68
CA GLN A 255 -6.87 -3.38 10.22
C GLN A 255 -8.11 -2.75 9.56
N LYS A 256 -9.31 -2.96 10.13
CA LYS A 256 -10.55 -2.34 9.65
C LYS A 256 -10.52 -0.82 9.84
N PHE A 257 -10.06 -0.34 10.99
CA PHE A 257 -9.94 1.09 11.29
C PHE A 257 -8.93 1.75 10.33
N SER A 258 -7.77 1.12 10.13
CA SER A 258 -6.73 1.53 9.18
C SER A 258 -7.22 1.61 7.74
N ALA A 259 -8.11 0.70 7.35
CA ALA A 259 -8.74 0.73 6.03
C ALA A 259 -9.57 2.02 5.81
N LEU A 260 -10.13 2.62 6.86
CA LEU A 260 -10.84 3.89 6.76
C LEU A 260 -9.89 5.06 6.42
N PHE A 261 -8.67 5.05 6.97
CA PHE A 261 -7.64 6.05 6.66
C PHE A 261 -7.16 5.93 5.23
N SER A 262 -6.78 4.73 4.80
CA SER A 262 -6.33 4.47 3.43
C SER A 262 -7.44 4.73 2.39
N GLY A 263 -8.69 4.43 2.75
CA GLY A 263 -9.88 4.70 1.97
C GLY A 263 -10.07 6.18 1.67
N LYS A 264 -9.88 7.06 2.68
CA LYS A 264 -9.93 8.52 2.49
C LYS A 264 -8.90 9.02 1.48
N VAL A 265 -7.69 8.46 1.46
CA VAL A 265 -6.66 8.81 0.47
C VAL A 265 -7.06 8.34 -0.93
N THR A 266 -7.56 7.11 -1.05
CA THR A 266 -7.93 6.52 -2.35
C THR A 266 -9.16 7.18 -2.97
N SER A 267 -10.11 7.64 -2.17
CA SER A 267 -11.30 8.37 -2.63
C SER A 267 -11.07 9.88 -2.80
N SER A 268 -9.92 10.40 -2.35
CA SER A 268 -9.56 11.81 -2.49
C SER A 268 -9.33 12.22 -3.95
N THR A 269 -9.21 13.53 -4.18
CA THR A 269 -8.78 14.11 -5.47
C THR A 269 -7.48 13.51 -5.98
N LEU A 270 -6.52 13.20 -5.09
CA LEU A 270 -5.26 12.53 -5.45
C LEU A 270 -5.52 11.12 -6.00
N GLY A 271 -6.42 10.37 -5.37
CA GLY A 271 -6.88 9.06 -5.84
C GLY A 271 -7.49 9.09 -7.24
N VAL A 272 -8.35 10.08 -7.49
CA VAL A 272 -8.96 10.29 -8.81
C VAL A 272 -7.90 10.65 -9.86
N ILE A 273 -6.98 11.58 -9.56
CA ILE A 273 -5.89 11.97 -10.46
C ILE A 273 -5.01 10.77 -10.80
N SER A 274 -4.64 9.96 -9.81
CA SER A 274 -3.87 8.72 -10.02
C SER A 274 -4.61 7.73 -10.92
N THR A 275 -5.92 7.57 -10.72
CA THR A 275 -6.75 6.67 -11.55
C THR A 275 -6.82 7.15 -13.00
N ILE A 276 -7.00 8.46 -13.23
CA ILE A 276 -6.96 9.05 -14.58
C ILE A 276 -5.57 8.87 -15.20
N GLY A 277 -4.50 9.11 -14.43
CA GLY A 277 -3.12 8.92 -14.86
C GLY A 277 -2.84 7.49 -15.30
N LEU A 278 -3.36 6.49 -14.57
CA LEU A 278 -3.25 5.08 -14.94
C LEU A 278 -3.93 4.79 -16.28
N ILE A 279 -5.17 5.26 -16.46
CA ILE A 279 -5.93 5.08 -17.71
C ILE A 279 -5.17 5.72 -18.87
N LEU A 280 -4.69 6.96 -18.69
CA LEU A 280 -3.96 7.69 -19.72
C LEU A 280 -2.66 6.99 -20.10
N GLY A 281 -1.86 6.53 -19.13
CA GLY A 281 -0.64 5.81 -19.41
C GLY A 281 -0.87 4.45 -20.07
N PHE A 282 -1.95 3.76 -19.72
CA PHE A 282 -2.37 2.56 -20.43
C PHE A 282 -2.74 2.84 -21.89
N VAL A 283 -3.49 3.92 -22.15
CA VAL A 283 -3.84 4.35 -23.52
C VAL A 283 -2.58 4.71 -24.32
N ILE A 284 -1.62 5.42 -23.71
CA ILE A 284 -0.33 5.76 -24.33
C ILE A 284 0.45 4.50 -24.69
N ALA A 285 0.50 3.52 -23.77
CA ALA A 285 1.18 2.24 -23.98
C ALA A 285 0.59 1.49 -25.19
N VAL A 286 -0.74 1.29 -25.18
CA VAL A 286 -1.46 0.58 -26.25
C VAL A 286 -1.27 1.29 -27.59
N SER A 287 -1.39 2.62 -27.61
CA SER A 287 -1.24 3.42 -28.84
C SER A 287 0.17 3.30 -29.41
N SER A 288 1.20 3.36 -28.56
CA SER A 288 2.60 3.19 -28.98
C SER A 288 2.88 1.80 -29.53
N PHE A 289 2.35 0.75 -28.89
CA PHE A 289 2.47 -0.63 -29.36
C PHE A 289 1.72 -0.89 -30.65
N LEU A 290 0.49 -0.38 -30.80
CA LEU A 290 -0.28 -0.50 -32.04
C LEU A 290 0.45 0.15 -33.21
N ALA A 291 1.02 1.34 -33.00
CA ALA A 291 1.87 1.97 -33.99
C ALA A 291 3.10 1.10 -34.33
N ALA A 292 3.63 0.34 -33.36
CA ALA A 292 4.84 -0.46 -33.54
C ALA A 292 4.59 -1.67 -34.42
N VAL A 293 3.46 -2.32 -34.15
CA VAL A 293 2.95 -3.41 -34.96
C VAL A 293 2.62 -2.90 -36.37
N ALA A 294 2.02 -1.72 -36.49
CA ALA A 294 1.67 -1.11 -37.77
C ALA A 294 2.88 -0.83 -38.67
N GLU A 295 3.96 -0.28 -38.11
CA GLU A 295 5.20 0.00 -38.85
C GLU A 295 5.92 -1.26 -39.33
N ARG A 296 5.76 -2.38 -38.62
CA ARG A 296 6.44 -3.65 -38.93
C ARG A 296 5.56 -4.67 -39.66
N LYS A 297 4.33 -4.31 -40.06
CA LYS A 297 3.36 -5.21 -40.73
C LYS A 297 3.96 -6.02 -41.88
N ARG A 298 4.78 -5.37 -42.72
CA ARG A 298 5.42 -6.02 -43.87
C ARG A 298 6.45 -7.07 -43.45
N GLU A 299 7.18 -6.83 -42.36
CA GLU A 299 8.14 -7.79 -41.80
C GLU A 299 7.41 -9.04 -41.28
N PHE A 300 6.27 -8.86 -40.60
CA PHE A 300 5.41 -9.97 -40.18
C PHE A 300 4.87 -10.75 -41.38
N GLY A 301 4.43 -10.08 -42.45
CA GLY A 301 3.96 -10.74 -43.66
C GLY A 301 5.01 -11.66 -44.31
N ILE A 302 6.29 -11.26 -44.27
CA ILE A 302 7.41 -12.07 -44.77
C ILE A 302 7.70 -13.26 -43.85
N MET A 303 7.71 -13.07 -42.52
CA MET A 303 7.97 -14.17 -41.59
C MET A 303 6.83 -15.20 -41.58
N SER A 304 5.57 -14.75 -41.67
CA SER A 304 4.41 -15.64 -41.76
C SER A 304 4.39 -16.45 -43.05
N SER A 305 4.91 -15.94 -44.18
CA SER A 305 4.99 -16.70 -45.43
C SER A 305 6.08 -17.78 -45.44
N ILE A 306 7.07 -17.66 -44.55
CA ILE A 306 8.15 -18.65 -44.34
C ILE A 306 7.76 -19.67 -43.25
N GLY A 307 6.62 -19.47 -42.57
CA GLY A 307 6.12 -20.37 -41.51
C GLY A 307 6.67 -20.08 -40.12
N LEU A 308 7.23 -18.88 -39.88
CA LEU A 308 7.83 -18.46 -38.60
C LEU A 308 6.90 -17.58 -37.75
N ALA A 309 5.58 -17.69 -37.94
CA ALA A 309 4.59 -16.79 -37.34
C ALA A 309 4.60 -16.84 -35.80
N ASP A 310 4.78 -18.03 -35.21
CA ASP A 310 4.81 -18.23 -33.77
C ASP A 310 6.09 -17.66 -33.16
N GLU A 311 7.23 -17.78 -33.83
CA GLU A 311 8.50 -17.18 -33.39
C GLU A 311 8.41 -15.65 -33.31
N VAL A 312 7.71 -15.00 -34.25
CA VAL A 312 7.54 -13.54 -34.21
C VAL A 312 6.70 -13.10 -33.03
N LEU A 313 5.69 -13.88 -32.67
CA LEU A 313 4.90 -13.64 -31.46
C LEU A 313 5.82 -13.62 -30.22
N TYR A 314 6.71 -14.61 -30.09
CA TYR A 314 7.65 -14.67 -28.97
C TYR A 314 8.66 -13.52 -28.97
N PHE A 315 9.20 -13.13 -30.13
CA PHE A 315 10.10 -11.96 -30.22
C PHE A 315 9.41 -10.68 -29.74
N PHE A 316 8.17 -10.46 -30.18
CA PHE A 316 7.40 -9.28 -29.79
C PHE A 316 7.03 -9.33 -28.30
N LEU A 317 6.60 -10.48 -27.80
CA LEU A 317 6.25 -10.65 -26.39
C LEU A 317 7.44 -10.37 -25.47
N VAL A 318 8.66 -10.81 -25.85
CA VAL A 318 9.88 -10.50 -25.11
C VAL A 318 10.25 -9.00 -25.20
N GLU A 319 10.14 -8.37 -26.38
CA GLU A 319 10.37 -6.92 -26.54
C GLU A 319 9.41 -6.08 -25.68
N SER A 320 8.11 -6.41 -25.72
CA SER A 320 7.10 -5.79 -24.87
C SER A 320 7.33 -6.07 -23.39
N GLY A 321 7.70 -7.30 -23.03
CA GLY A 321 8.02 -7.68 -21.66
C GLY A 321 9.18 -6.87 -21.08
N ILE A 322 10.26 -6.68 -21.84
CA ILE A 322 11.39 -5.82 -21.45
C ILE A 322 10.94 -4.37 -21.27
N THR A 323 10.09 -3.88 -22.18
CA THR A 323 9.56 -2.51 -22.12
C THR A 323 8.72 -2.28 -20.86
N PHE A 324 7.78 -3.19 -20.56
CA PHE A 324 6.94 -3.11 -19.36
C PHE A 324 7.75 -3.26 -18.07
N LEU A 325 8.72 -4.18 -18.03
CA LEU A 325 9.59 -4.35 -16.87
C LEU A 325 10.44 -3.10 -16.62
N THR A 326 11.02 -2.52 -17.68
CA THR A 326 11.81 -1.29 -17.57
C THR A 326 10.94 -0.13 -17.09
N ALA A 327 9.75 0.05 -17.67
CA ALA A 327 8.83 1.09 -17.27
C ALA A 327 8.34 0.93 -15.83
N TYR A 328 8.09 -0.31 -15.39
CA TYR A 328 7.75 -0.61 -14.01
C TYR A 328 8.86 -0.20 -13.04
N LEU A 329 10.11 -0.63 -13.31
CA LEU A 329 11.24 -0.29 -12.46
C LEU A 329 11.45 1.24 -12.40
N VAL A 330 11.45 1.91 -13.55
CA VAL A 330 11.61 3.38 -13.62
C VAL A 330 10.47 4.09 -12.90
N GLY A 331 9.22 3.67 -13.11
CA GLY A 331 8.05 4.29 -12.49
C GLY A 331 8.01 4.10 -10.97
N VAL A 332 8.27 2.89 -10.49
CA VAL A 332 8.25 2.56 -9.05
C VAL A 332 9.42 3.22 -8.32
N LEU A 333 10.63 3.20 -8.88
CA LEU A 333 11.78 3.89 -8.29
C LEU A 333 11.57 5.41 -8.30
N GLY A 334 11.08 5.95 -9.42
CA GLY A 334 10.74 7.37 -9.54
C GLY A 334 9.69 7.81 -8.51
N ALA A 335 8.66 6.99 -8.29
CA ALA A 335 7.67 7.23 -7.24
C ALA A 335 8.27 7.21 -5.84
N GLY A 336 9.13 6.24 -5.53
CA GLY A 336 9.80 6.15 -4.23
C GLY A 336 10.65 7.39 -3.94
N VAL A 337 11.46 7.81 -4.92
CA VAL A 337 12.25 9.05 -4.84
C VAL A 337 11.35 10.28 -4.68
N ALA A 338 10.26 10.37 -5.46
CA ALA A 338 9.32 11.49 -5.37
C ALA A 338 8.67 11.60 -4.00
N VAL A 339 8.18 10.48 -3.43
CA VAL A 339 7.58 10.48 -2.09
C VAL A 339 8.62 10.85 -1.03
N ALA A 340 9.81 10.27 -1.08
CA ALA A 340 10.88 10.54 -0.11
C ALA A 340 11.32 12.02 -0.09
N LEU A 341 11.29 12.70 -1.25
CA LEU A 341 11.67 14.11 -1.34
C LEU A 341 10.53 15.08 -0.99
N VAL A 342 9.28 14.72 -1.29
CA VAL A 342 8.14 15.63 -1.13
C VAL A 342 7.47 15.46 0.24
N ILE A 343 7.37 14.25 0.75
CA ILE A 343 6.70 13.95 2.03
C ILE A 343 7.52 12.90 2.81
N PRO A 344 8.70 13.28 3.35
CA PRO A 344 9.61 12.34 3.98
C PRO A 344 9.00 11.61 5.19
N GLU A 345 8.06 12.26 5.89
CA GLU A 345 7.42 11.72 7.11
C GLU A 345 6.61 10.45 6.86
N ILE A 346 6.05 10.29 5.67
CA ILE A 346 5.25 9.11 5.29
C ILE A 346 5.99 8.17 4.34
N ALA A 347 7.27 8.44 4.05
CA ALA A 347 8.06 7.69 3.08
C ALA A 347 8.66 6.42 3.70
N THR A 348 7.82 5.42 3.97
CA THR A 348 8.27 4.15 4.53
C THR A 348 8.56 3.11 3.43
N LEU A 349 9.62 2.33 3.62
CA LEU A 349 10.01 1.27 2.67
C LEU A 349 8.92 0.19 2.56
N THR A 350 8.20 -0.06 3.66
CA THR A 350 7.08 -1.00 3.73
C THR A 350 5.90 -0.52 2.87
N ALA A 351 5.47 0.73 3.00
CA ALA A 351 4.39 1.29 2.19
C ALA A 351 4.73 1.32 0.70
N TRP A 352 5.95 1.76 0.36
CA TRP A 352 6.43 1.76 -1.02
C TRP A 352 6.49 0.34 -1.59
N GLY A 353 6.98 -0.63 -0.81
CA GLY A 353 7.04 -2.04 -1.20
C GLY A 353 5.65 -2.65 -1.44
N GLN A 354 4.68 -2.36 -0.58
CA GLN A 354 3.28 -2.78 -0.77
C GLN A 354 2.68 -2.16 -2.03
N ALA A 355 2.88 -0.85 -2.26
CA ALA A 355 2.41 -0.17 -3.45
C ALA A 355 3.05 -0.74 -4.73
N ALA A 356 4.37 -0.95 -4.72
CA ALA A 356 5.13 -1.54 -5.81
C ALA A 356 4.63 -2.96 -6.14
N GLY A 357 4.41 -3.80 -5.13
CA GLY A 357 3.87 -5.15 -5.30
C GLY A 357 2.46 -5.15 -5.87
N MET A 358 1.60 -4.24 -5.41
CA MET A 358 0.24 -4.10 -5.93
C MET A 358 0.23 -3.68 -7.40
N VAL A 359 1.10 -2.74 -7.79
CA VAL A 359 1.22 -2.31 -9.20
C VAL A 359 1.83 -3.42 -10.07
N ALA A 360 2.76 -4.21 -9.54
CA ALA A 360 3.35 -5.35 -10.24
C ALA A 360 2.30 -6.39 -10.64
N ALA A 361 1.25 -6.58 -9.82
CA ALA A 361 0.16 -7.50 -10.12
C ALA A 361 -0.61 -7.15 -11.41
N PHE A 362 -0.53 -5.90 -11.89
CA PHE A 362 -1.14 -5.48 -13.16
C PHE A 362 -0.27 -5.73 -14.39
N ILE A 363 1.02 -6.05 -14.23
CA ILE A 363 1.94 -6.29 -15.36
C ILE A 363 1.44 -7.41 -16.29
N PRO A 364 0.97 -8.58 -15.80
CA PRO A 364 0.44 -9.63 -16.67
C PRO A 364 -0.76 -9.14 -17.50
N ALA A 365 -1.68 -8.39 -16.88
CA ALA A 365 -2.83 -7.83 -17.57
C ALA A 365 -2.41 -6.83 -18.65
N MET A 366 -1.46 -5.95 -18.35
CA MET A 366 -0.90 -5.00 -19.33
C MET A 366 -0.18 -5.71 -20.47
N ALA A 367 0.55 -6.79 -20.20
CA ALA A 367 1.22 -7.59 -21.22
C ALA A 367 0.19 -8.25 -22.17
N ILE A 368 -0.89 -8.80 -21.63
CA ILE A 368 -1.96 -9.41 -22.43
C ILE A 368 -2.64 -8.36 -23.30
N VAL A 369 -3.13 -7.26 -22.73
CA VAL A 369 -3.92 -6.29 -23.49
C VAL A 369 -3.06 -5.40 -24.38
N GLY A 370 -1.90 -4.97 -23.88
CA GLY A 370 -1.01 -4.04 -24.59
C GLY A 370 -0.13 -4.68 -25.65
N ALA A 371 0.23 -5.96 -25.50
CA ALA A 371 1.12 -6.64 -26.44
C ALA A 371 0.48 -7.84 -27.16
N LEU A 372 -0.20 -8.73 -26.42
CA LEU A 372 -0.72 -9.97 -27.00
C LEU A 372 -1.91 -9.72 -27.94
N VAL A 373 -2.88 -8.89 -27.54
CA VAL A 373 -4.08 -8.63 -28.35
C VAL A 373 -3.76 -8.00 -29.72
N PRO A 374 -2.94 -6.94 -29.83
CA PRO A 374 -2.56 -6.37 -31.12
C PRO A 374 -1.88 -7.36 -32.05
N VAL A 375 -0.93 -8.15 -31.54
CA VAL A 375 -0.19 -9.11 -32.36
C VAL A 375 -1.06 -10.27 -32.78
N HIS A 376 -1.88 -10.80 -31.88
CA HIS A 376 -2.78 -11.90 -32.21
C HIS A 376 -3.75 -11.50 -33.33
N ARG A 377 -4.30 -10.27 -33.27
CA ARG A 377 -5.13 -9.74 -34.36
C ARG A 377 -4.37 -9.59 -35.68
N LEU A 378 -3.07 -9.29 -35.63
CA LEU A 378 -2.24 -9.20 -36.84
C LEU A 378 -2.01 -10.59 -37.46
N LEU A 379 -1.71 -11.60 -36.65
CA LEU A 379 -1.42 -12.97 -37.11
C LEU A 379 -2.65 -13.66 -37.73
N GLN A 380 -3.86 -13.21 -37.38
CA GLN A 380 -5.10 -13.68 -38.00
C GLN A 380 -5.31 -13.14 -39.43
N GLN A 381 -4.55 -12.13 -39.86
CA GLN A 381 -4.66 -11.58 -41.22
C GLN A 381 -3.89 -12.47 -42.22
N ARG A 382 -4.40 -12.57 -43.46
CA ARG A 382 -3.73 -13.39 -44.48
C ARG A 382 -2.38 -12.76 -44.83
N PRO A 383 -1.30 -13.54 -45.05
CA PRO A 383 0.02 -13.00 -45.38
C PRO A 383 0.03 -12.07 -46.60
N VAL A 384 -0.87 -12.32 -47.56
CA VAL A 384 -1.04 -11.47 -48.76
C VAL A 384 -1.56 -10.07 -48.41
N ASP A 385 -2.41 -9.93 -47.40
CA ASP A 385 -2.97 -8.63 -46.98
C ASP A 385 -1.90 -7.79 -46.26
N LEU A 386 -1.01 -8.46 -45.50
CA LEU A 386 0.10 -7.82 -44.79
C LEU A 386 1.21 -7.28 -45.71
N LEU A 387 1.30 -7.79 -46.95
CA LEU A 387 2.32 -7.44 -47.94
C LEU A 387 1.85 -6.39 -48.96
N GLY A 388 0.64 -5.87 -48.82
CA GLY A 388 0.07 -4.87 -49.74
C GLY A 388 -0.98 -5.42 -50.71
N GLY A 389 -1.75 -6.43 -50.28
CA GLY A 389 -2.99 -6.81 -50.95
C GLY A 389 -3.88 -5.58 -51.12
N ARG A 390 -4.22 -5.29 -52.37
CA ARG A 390 -5.06 -4.15 -52.79
C ARG A 390 -6.38 -4.08 -52.05
#